data_AF-A0A8A7K931-F1
#
_entry.id   AF-A0A8A7K931-F1
#
_cell.length_a   1.000
_cell.length_b   1.000
_cell.length_c   1.000
_cell.angle_alpha   90.00
_cell.angle_beta   90.00
_cell.angle_gamma   90.00
#
_symmetry.space_group_name_H-M   'P 1'
#
loop_
_entity.id
_entity.type
_entity.pdbx_description
1 polymer ?
#
loop_
_entity_poly.entity_id
_entity_poly.type
_entity_poly.pdbx_seq_one_letter_code
_entity_poly.pdbx_strand_id
1 'polypeptide(L)'
;MSLNESINKLAKQYGISYFGVADLSYAYDTILEQGGADIAKYPYAISLGIALINDIVDQLPNRSRRDVAVNYEHHAYDIINQRLDITASVISSFIQEKGYNVLPIPASERYDDEKICASFSHKLGAHLAGLGWIEPVLYRLYIQSVLLTYLNYLSNCNLLR
;
A
#
# COMPACT_ATOMS: atom_id res chain seq x y z
N MET A 1 6.72 2.26 -22.88
CA MET A 1 5.88 2.21 -21.67
C MET A 1 6.84 2.22 -20.48
N SER A 2 6.69 3.17 -19.57
CA SER A 2 7.55 3.26 -18.39
C SER A 2 7.30 2.07 -17.43
N LEU A 3 8.23 1.83 -16.50
CA LEU A 3 8.05 0.81 -15.46
C LEU A 3 6.77 1.09 -14.64
N ASN A 4 6.57 2.35 -14.24
CA ASN A 4 5.40 2.77 -13.47
C ASN A 4 4.08 2.55 -14.23
N GLU A 5 4.04 2.84 -15.53
CA GLU A 5 2.88 2.54 -16.37
C GLU A 5 2.58 1.04 -16.44
N SER A 6 3.63 0.22 -16.49
CA SER A 6 3.51 -1.24 -16.53
C SER A 6 2.96 -1.81 -15.23
N ILE A 7 3.47 -1.31 -14.10
CA ILE A 7 2.99 -1.69 -12.77
C ILE A 7 1.54 -1.22 -12.58
N ASN A 8 1.21 0.02 -12.95
CA ASN A 8 -0.16 0.53 -12.84
C ASN A 8 -1.14 -0.29 -13.70
N LYS A 9 -0.75 -0.65 -14.93
CA LYS A 9 -1.56 -1.51 -15.80
C LYS A 9 -1.79 -2.87 -15.15
N LEU A 10 -0.75 -3.49 -14.60
CA LEU A 10 -0.85 -4.76 -13.87
C LEU A 10 -1.76 -4.62 -12.65
N ALA A 11 -1.54 -3.61 -11.81
CA ALA A 11 -2.36 -3.34 -10.62
C ALA A 11 -3.86 -3.23 -10.97
N LYS A 12 -4.20 -2.50 -12.04
CA LYS A 12 -5.58 -2.38 -12.52
C LYS A 12 -6.19 -3.71 -12.96
N GLN A 13 -5.41 -4.62 -13.55
CA GLN A 13 -5.88 -5.98 -13.90
C GLN A 13 -6.26 -6.80 -12.67
N TYR A 14 -5.65 -6.51 -11.50
CA TYR A 14 -5.96 -7.15 -10.22
C TYR A 14 -7.00 -6.38 -9.38
N GLY A 15 -7.66 -5.38 -9.97
CA GLY A 15 -8.77 -4.67 -9.34
C GLY A 15 -8.35 -3.57 -8.37
N ILE A 16 -7.11 -3.08 -8.47
CA ILE A 16 -6.66 -1.87 -7.77
C ILE A 16 -7.36 -0.64 -8.37
N SER A 17 -7.95 0.17 -7.50
CA SER A 17 -8.66 1.41 -7.87
C SER A 17 -7.74 2.62 -7.82
N TYR A 18 -6.78 2.63 -6.90
CA TYR A 18 -5.85 3.73 -6.63
C TYR A 18 -4.42 3.24 -6.71
N PHE A 19 -3.59 3.98 -7.43
CA PHE A 19 -2.18 3.68 -7.60
C PHE A 19 -1.39 4.98 -7.51
N GLY A 20 -0.34 4.99 -6.69
CA GLY A 20 0.55 6.13 -6.55
C GLY A 20 1.97 5.68 -6.27
N VAL A 21 2.94 6.51 -6.66
CA VAL A 21 4.36 6.29 -6.39
C VAL A 21 4.90 7.51 -5.64
N ALA A 22 5.57 7.25 -4.53
CA ALA A 22 6.18 8.26 -3.68
C ALA A 22 7.71 8.16 -3.76
N ASP A 23 8.38 9.32 -3.79
CA ASP A 23 9.79 9.44 -3.47
C ASP A 23 9.94 9.59 -1.95
N LEU A 24 10.61 8.63 -1.32
CA LEU A 24 10.83 8.56 0.12
C LEU A 24 12.14 9.24 0.55
N SER A 25 12.95 9.74 -0.38
CA SER A 25 14.27 10.33 -0.09
C SER A 25 14.17 11.50 0.91
N TYR A 26 13.10 12.28 0.84
CA TYR A 26 12.84 13.41 1.74
C TYR A 26 12.36 13.01 3.15
N ALA A 27 11.93 11.75 3.31
CA ALA A 27 11.44 11.20 4.58
C ALA A 27 12.39 10.15 5.17
N TYR A 28 13.62 10.05 4.65
CA TYR A 28 14.59 9.00 5.00
C TYR A 28 14.82 8.91 6.51
N ASP A 29 15.13 10.02 7.18
CA ASP A 29 15.43 10.03 8.62
C ASP A 29 14.23 9.54 9.45
N THR A 30 13.02 9.99 9.09
CA THR A 30 11.78 9.54 9.74
C THR A 30 11.52 8.04 9.54
N ILE A 31 11.80 7.52 8.33
CA ILE A 31 11.64 6.10 8.02
C ILE A 31 12.69 5.27 8.75
N LEU A 32 13.92 5.77 8.85
CA LEU A 32 15.01 5.12 9.57
C LEU A 32 14.71 5.00 11.07
N GLU A 33 14.18 6.06 11.68
CA GLU A 33 13.76 6.05 13.09
C GLU A 33 12.59 5.08 13.36
N GLN A 34 11.65 4.95 12.43
CA GLN A 34 10.44 4.13 12.61
C GLN A 34 10.65 2.66 12.23
N GLY A 35 11.24 2.40 11.07
CA GLY A 35 11.32 1.09 10.43
C GLY A 35 12.73 0.49 10.38
N GLY A 36 13.75 1.24 10.81
CA GLY A 36 15.14 0.81 10.76
C GLY A 36 15.76 0.82 9.36
N ALA A 37 17.04 0.46 9.29
CA ALA A 37 17.83 0.51 8.06
C ALA A 37 17.31 -0.44 6.97
N ASP A 38 16.65 -1.54 7.35
CA ASP A 38 16.09 -2.51 6.42
C ASP A 38 14.93 -1.97 5.59
N ILE A 39 14.22 -0.97 6.11
CA ILE A 39 13.13 -0.30 5.40
C ILE A 39 13.64 1.00 4.78
N ALA A 40 14.45 1.78 5.51
CA ALA A 40 14.96 3.07 5.05
C ALA A 40 15.84 2.96 3.79
N LYS A 41 16.42 1.78 3.52
CA LYS A 41 17.19 1.56 2.30
C LYS A 41 16.37 1.92 1.06
N TYR A 42 15.09 1.61 1.01
CA TYR A 42 14.27 1.77 -0.19
C TYR A 42 13.83 3.23 -0.46
N PRO A 43 14.25 3.86 -1.57
CA PRO A 43 13.97 5.26 -1.87
C PRO A 43 12.57 5.53 -2.44
N TYR A 44 11.84 4.50 -2.86
CA TYR A 44 10.51 4.64 -3.46
C TYR A 44 9.50 3.76 -2.74
N ALA A 45 8.27 4.26 -2.66
CA ALA A 45 7.09 3.50 -2.26
C ALA A 45 6.04 3.50 -3.36
N ILE A 46 5.40 2.35 -3.56
CA ILE A 46 4.20 2.21 -4.39
C ILE A 46 3.03 1.97 -3.45
N SER A 47 2.04 2.85 -3.49
CA SER A 47 0.82 2.71 -2.74
C SER A 47 -0.30 2.21 -3.64
N LEU A 48 -0.90 1.11 -3.24
CA LEU A 48 -2.06 0.50 -3.89
C LEU A 48 -3.29 0.77 -3.04
N GLY A 49 -4.46 0.93 -3.66
CA GLY A 49 -5.72 1.07 -2.94
C GLY A 49 -6.91 0.48 -3.68
N ILE A 50 -7.83 -0.13 -2.96
CA ILE A 50 -9.08 -0.68 -3.51
C ILE A 50 -10.26 0.12 -2.95
N ALA A 51 -11.13 0.61 -3.84
CA ALA A 51 -12.39 1.24 -3.45
C ALA A 51 -13.32 0.21 -2.80
N LEU A 52 -13.79 0.48 -1.59
CA LEU A 52 -14.78 -0.37 -0.92
C LEU A 52 -16.16 -0.27 -1.59
N ILE A 53 -16.96 -1.32 -1.41
CA ILE A 53 -18.32 -1.38 -1.95
C ILE A 53 -19.20 -0.35 -1.23
N ASN A 54 -19.84 0.53 -2.00
CA ASN A 54 -20.68 1.62 -1.46
C ASN A 54 -21.72 1.10 -0.46
N ASP A 55 -22.47 0.06 -0.82
CA ASP A 55 -23.54 -0.48 0.04
C ASP A 55 -23.03 -0.99 1.40
N ILE A 56 -21.79 -1.49 1.47
CA ILE A 56 -21.19 -1.94 2.73
C ILE A 56 -20.84 -0.74 3.60
N VAL A 57 -20.26 0.30 3.01
CA VAL A 57 -19.84 1.48 3.76
C VAL A 57 -21.01 2.39 4.11
N ASP A 58 -22.03 2.49 3.26
CA ASP A 58 -23.23 3.29 3.52
C ASP A 58 -24.06 2.73 4.69
N GLN A 59 -23.83 1.46 5.06
CA GLN A 59 -24.38 0.85 6.27
C GLN A 59 -23.59 1.13 7.55
N LEU A 60 -22.42 1.78 7.49
CA LEU A 60 -21.58 2.06 8.66
C LEU A 60 -22.29 2.83 9.81
N PRO A 61 -23.25 3.75 9.57
CA PRO A 61 -24.06 4.33 10.65
C PRO A 61 -24.83 3.27 11.47
N ASN A 62 -25.16 2.13 10.87
CA ASN A 62 -25.86 1.00 11.48
C ASN A 62 -24.92 -0.07 12.05
N ARG A 63 -23.63 0.23 12.25
CA ARG A 63 -22.60 -0.72 12.72
C ARG A 63 -22.89 -1.40 14.07
N SER A 64 -23.83 -0.89 14.87
CA SER A 64 -24.28 -1.56 16.10
C SER A 64 -25.09 -2.82 15.82
N ARG A 65 -25.63 -2.98 14.59
CA ARG A 65 -26.26 -4.21 14.15
C ARG A 65 -25.21 -5.25 13.78
N ARG A 66 -25.38 -6.47 14.29
CA ARG A 66 -24.42 -7.55 14.11
C ARG A 66 -24.23 -7.95 12.65
N ASP A 67 -25.30 -7.98 11.86
CA ASP A 67 -25.22 -8.32 10.43
C ASP A 67 -24.42 -7.29 9.63
N VAL A 68 -24.57 -6.00 9.94
CA VAL A 68 -23.78 -4.91 9.34
C VAL A 68 -22.31 -5.01 9.74
N ALA A 69 -22.04 -5.22 11.04
CA ALA A 69 -20.68 -5.33 11.55
C ALA A 69 -19.91 -6.50 10.91
N VAL A 70 -20.53 -7.69 10.85
CA VAL A 70 -19.92 -8.88 10.23
C VAL A 70 -19.67 -8.67 8.74
N ASN A 71 -20.63 -8.08 8.02
CA ASN A 71 -20.48 -7.80 6.60
C ASN A 71 -19.33 -6.81 6.34
N TYR A 72 -19.21 -5.78 7.18
CA TYR A 72 -18.14 -4.79 7.11
C TYR A 72 -16.77 -5.39 7.42
N GLU A 73 -16.65 -6.15 8.51
CA GLU A 73 -15.41 -6.84 8.88
C GLU A 73 -14.94 -7.77 7.77
N HIS A 74 -15.83 -8.65 7.30
CA HIS A 74 -15.45 -9.64 6.31
C HIS A 74 -15.11 -9.03 4.94
N HIS A 75 -16.00 -8.21 4.38
CA HIS A 75 -15.86 -7.75 3.01
C HIS A 75 -15.13 -6.41 2.86
N ALA A 76 -15.08 -5.57 3.89
CA ALA A 76 -14.35 -4.30 3.86
C ALA A 76 -12.96 -4.38 4.50
N TYR A 77 -12.71 -5.35 5.39
CA TYR A 77 -11.36 -5.63 5.91
C TYR A 77 -10.75 -6.93 5.37
N ASP A 78 -11.27 -8.10 5.73
CA ASP A 78 -10.56 -9.37 5.48
C ASP A 78 -10.29 -9.61 4.00
N ILE A 79 -11.35 -9.55 3.19
CA ILE A 79 -11.26 -9.81 1.75
C ILE A 79 -10.45 -8.73 1.03
N ILE A 80 -10.52 -7.47 1.48
CA ILE A 80 -9.81 -6.37 0.80
C ILE A 80 -8.33 -6.40 1.14
N ASN A 81 -7.97 -6.67 2.40
CA ASN A 81 -6.59 -6.86 2.83
C ASN A 81 -5.96 -8.02 2.05
N GLN A 82 -6.65 -9.16 2.00
CA GLN A 82 -6.17 -10.32 1.25
C GLN A 82 -5.96 -9.99 -0.24
N ARG A 83 -6.89 -9.27 -0.87
CA ARG A 83 -6.77 -8.86 -2.28
C ARG A 83 -5.57 -7.94 -2.49
N LEU A 84 -5.34 -7.00 -1.58
CA LEU A 84 -4.18 -6.10 -1.65
C LEU A 84 -2.87 -6.87 -1.49
N ASP A 85 -2.80 -7.80 -0.54
CA ASP A 85 -1.59 -8.62 -0.30
C ASP A 85 -1.27 -9.52 -1.49
N ILE A 86 -2.28 -10.19 -2.06
CA ILE A 86 -2.12 -10.98 -3.30
C ILE A 86 -1.60 -10.08 -4.42
N THR A 87 -2.20 -8.89 -4.59
CA THR A 87 -1.79 -7.98 -5.67
C THR A 87 -0.38 -7.45 -5.46
N ALA A 88 -0.01 -7.12 -4.23
CA ALA A 88 1.33 -6.69 -3.88
C ALA A 88 2.36 -7.79 -4.12
N SER A 89 2.04 -9.05 -3.80
CA SER A 89 2.88 -10.20 -4.10
C SER A 89 3.12 -10.38 -5.61
N VAL A 90 2.06 -10.25 -6.41
CA VAL A 90 2.16 -10.31 -7.88
C VAL A 90 3.02 -9.17 -8.44
N ILE A 91 2.77 -7.93 -8.00
CA ILE A 91 3.53 -6.77 -8.44
C ILE A 91 5.00 -6.88 -8.00
N SER A 92 5.26 -7.41 -6.80
CA SER A 92 6.62 -7.66 -6.32
C SER A 92 7.35 -8.63 -7.25
N SER A 93 6.71 -9.73 -7.61
CA SER A 93 7.29 -10.69 -8.57
C SER A 93 7.61 -10.02 -9.91
N PHE A 94 6.69 -9.21 -10.44
CA PHE A 94 6.92 -8.46 -11.67
C PHE A 94 8.09 -7.46 -11.57
N ILE A 95 8.20 -6.72 -10.47
CA ILE A 95 9.28 -5.74 -10.24
C ILE A 95 10.63 -6.47 -10.10
N GLN A 96 10.63 -7.59 -9.38
CA GLN A 96 11.82 -8.43 -9.19
C GLN A 96 12.30 -9.05 -10.51
N GLU A 97 11.39 -9.52 -11.36
CA GLU A 97 11.72 -10.02 -12.72
C GLU A 97 12.36 -8.95 -13.62
N LYS A 98 12.10 -7.66 -13.34
CA LYS A 98 12.75 -6.53 -14.02
C LYS A 98 14.11 -6.15 -13.42
N GLY A 99 14.58 -6.87 -12.40
CA GLY A 99 15.89 -6.68 -11.79
C GLY A 99 15.94 -5.66 -10.65
N TYR A 100 14.79 -5.26 -10.11
CA TYR A 100 14.71 -4.32 -8.98
C TYR A 100 14.47 -5.08 -7.67
N ASN A 101 15.02 -4.58 -6.57
CA ASN A 101 14.71 -5.10 -5.23
C ASN A 101 13.37 -4.54 -4.78
N VAL A 102 12.49 -5.37 -4.24
CA VAL A 102 11.17 -4.94 -3.78
C VAL A 102 10.77 -5.68 -2.50
N LEU A 103 10.10 -4.99 -1.60
CA LEU A 103 9.57 -5.53 -0.36
C LEU A 103 8.06 -5.19 -0.26
N PRO A 104 7.17 -6.19 -0.34
CA PRO A 104 5.75 -6.00 -0.04
C PRO A 104 5.53 -5.85 1.47
N ILE A 105 4.80 -4.82 1.88
CA ILE A 105 4.38 -4.61 3.27
C ILE A 105 2.92 -5.08 3.42
N PRO A 106 2.61 -6.04 4.30
CA PRO A 106 1.25 -6.59 4.44
C PRO A 106 0.20 -5.53 4.80
N ALA A 107 -1.01 -5.67 4.28
CA ALA A 107 -2.13 -4.78 4.55
C ALA A 107 -2.61 -4.84 6.02
N SER A 108 -2.42 -5.99 6.67
CA SER A 108 -3.04 -6.30 7.96
C SER A 108 -2.15 -6.97 9.01
N GLU A 109 -0.83 -7.11 8.80
CA GLU A 109 0.01 -7.69 9.86
C GLU A 109 0.37 -6.67 10.94
N ARG A 110 0.04 -7.04 12.18
CA ARG A 110 0.49 -6.39 13.41
C ARG A 110 1.85 -7.00 13.75
N TYR A 111 2.92 -6.23 13.61
CA TYR A 111 4.28 -6.70 13.87
C TYR A 111 4.58 -6.88 15.37
N ASP A 112 3.84 -6.19 16.27
CA ASP A 112 4.10 -6.25 17.70
C ASP A 112 2.82 -5.91 18.51
N ASP A 113 2.54 -6.67 19.57
CA ASP A 113 1.48 -6.37 20.53
C ASP A 113 1.87 -5.21 21.47
N GLU A 114 3.17 -4.87 21.58
CA GLU A 114 3.68 -3.77 22.40
C GLU A 114 3.88 -2.46 21.62
N LYS A 115 4.10 -2.54 20.30
CA LYS A 115 4.25 -1.38 19.41
C LYS A 115 3.33 -1.53 18.20
N ILE A 116 2.23 -0.78 18.22
CA ILE A 116 1.27 -0.67 17.11
C ILE A 116 1.90 0.13 15.94
N CYS A 117 3.03 -0.34 15.40
CA CYS A 117 3.68 0.22 14.22
C CYS A 117 3.98 -0.90 13.25
N ALA A 118 3.35 -0.84 12.08
CA ALA A 118 3.87 -1.54 10.90
C ALA A 118 5.31 -1.07 10.63
N SER A 119 6.16 -1.93 10.06
CA SER A 119 7.56 -1.57 9.72
C SER A 119 7.66 -0.33 8.81
N PHE A 120 6.56 0.06 8.16
CA PHE A 120 6.42 1.32 7.44
C PHE A 120 4.98 1.87 7.58
N SER A 121 4.82 3.18 7.74
CA SER A 121 3.51 3.82 7.79
C SER A 121 2.87 3.88 6.40
N HIS A 122 1.86 3.04 6.13
CA HIS A 122 1.10 3.06 4.88
C HIS A 122 0.49 4.44 4.59
N LYS A 123 0.13 5.19 5.64
CA LYS A 123 -0.39 6.56 5.55
C LYS A 123 0.66 7.53 5.01
N LEU A 124 1.92 7.43 5.48
CA LEU A 124 3.02 8.27 5.01
C LEU A 124 3.25 8.06 3.52
N GLY A 125 3.32 6.80 3.08
CA GLY A 125 3.51 6.46 1.67
C GLY A 125 2.38 6.95 0.77
N ALA A 126 1.12 6.73 1.17
CA ALA A 126 -0.04 7.19 0.41
C ALA A 126 -0.10 8.72 0.31
N HIS A 127 0.23 9.42 1.40
CA HIS A 127 0.29 10.87 1.42
C HIS A 127 1.35 11.40 0.45
N LEU A 128 2.58 10.87 0.53
CA LEU A 128 3.68 11.26 -0.35
C LEU A 128 3.44 10.88 -1.82
N ALA A 129 2.65 9.83 -2.08
CA ALA A 129 2.25 9.40 -3.41
C ALA A 129 1.13 10.27 -4.03
N GLY A 130 0.67 11.30 -3.33
CA GLY A 130 -0.42 12.17 -3.77
C GLY A 130 -1.81 11.52 -3.71
N LEU A 131 -1.96 10.38 -3.01
CA LEU A 131 -3.25 9.72 -2.80
C LEU A 131 -4.05 10.34 -1.64
N GLY A 132 -3.46 11.32 -0.93
CA GLY A 132 -4.07 12.03 0.19
C GLY A 132 -3.86 11.35 1.54
N TRP A 133 -4.37 11.99 2.61
CA TRP A 133 -4.38 11.40 3.95
C TRP A 133 -5.52 10.38 4.01
N ILE A 134 -5.18 9.11 4.10
CA ILE A 134 -6.15 8.04 4.38
C ILE A 134 -6.49 8.12 5.89
N GLU A 135 -7.33 9.10 6.26
CA GLU A 135 -7.91 9.19 7.61
C GLU A 135 -9.24 8.41 7.69
N PRO A 136 -9.54 7.77 8.84
CA PRO A 136 -10.85 7.18 9.10
C PRO A 136 -12.01 8.20 9.18
N VAL A 137 -11.73 9.51 9.09
CA VAL A 137 -12.70 10.55 9.43
C VAL A 137 -12.92 11.48 8.23
N LEU A 138 -14.15 11.41 7.72
CA LEU A 138 -14.79 12.22 6.67
C LEU A 138 -14.41 12.02 5.20
N TYR A 139 -13.20 11.59 4.83
CA TYR A 139 -13.00 11.00 3.50
C TYR A 139 -13.21 9.50 3.62
N ARG A 140 -14.51 9.14 3.70
CA ARG A 140 -15.11 7.84 3.33
C ARG A 140 -14.11 6.68 3.45
N LEU A 141 -14.27 5.82 4.47
CA LEU A 141 -13.60 4.52 4.71
C LEU A 141 -13.63 3.59 3.49
N TYR A 142 -12.94 3.94 2.41
CA TYR A 142 -13.10 3.32 1.09
C TYR A 142 -11.78 2.83 0.54
N ILE A 143 -10.67 2.97 1.27
CA ILE A 143 -9.35 2.62 0.77
C ILE A 143 -8.59 1.90 1.87
N GLN A 144 -8.32 0.62 1.66
CA GLN A 144 -7.20 -0.05 2.31
C GLN A 144 -6.00 0.03 1.38
N SER A 145 -4.80 0.15 1.94
CA SER A 145 -3.60 0.35 1.15
C SER A 145 -2.46 -0.57 1.53
N VAL A 146 -1.77 -1.13 0.51
CA VAL A 146 -0.50 -1.83 0.66
C VAL A 146 0.61 -0.99 0.05
N LEU A 147 1.76 -1.00 0.74
CA LEU A 147 2.95 -0.32 0.32
C LEU A 147 3.97 -1.33 -0.20
N LEU A 148 4.56 -1.06 -1.36
CA LEU A 148 5.72 -1.76 -1.85
C LEU A 148 6.89 -0.80 -1.82
N THR A 149 7.94 -1.12 -1.09
CA THR A 149 9.19 -0.35 -1.16
C THR A 149 10.15 -1.00 -2.14
N TYR A 150 10.85 -0.23 -2.99
CA TYR A 150 11.80 -0.80 -3.96
C TYR A 150 13.08 0.03 -4.15
N LEU A 151 14.20 -0.65 -4.46
CA LEU A 151 15.57 -0.11 -4.52
C LEU A 151 16.29 -0.49 -5.82
N ASN A 152 17.05 0.46 -6.38
CA ASN A 152 18.07 0.21 -7.40
C ASN A 152 19.31 -0.41 -6.76
N TYR A 153 19.76 -1.57 -7.26
CA TYR A 153 21.17 -1.94 -7.18
C TYR A 153 21.62 -2.63 -8.46
N LEU A 154 21.81 -1.84 -9.52
CA LEU A 154 22.74 -2.20 -10.59
C LEU A 154 23.50 -0.93 -11.00
N SER A 155 24.75 -0.89 -10.57
CA SER A 155 25.82 -0.12 -11.20
C SER A 155 25.77 -0.32 -12.71
N ASN A 156 25.91 0.78 -13.47
CA ASN A 156 26.04 0.84 -14.93
C ASN A 156 24.77 0.58 -15.77
N CYS A 157 24.04 1.64 -16.08
CA CYS A 157 24.07 2.26 -17.42
C CYS A 157 22.95 3.29 -17.55
N ASN A 158 23.35 4.51 -17.94
CA ASN A 158 22.54 5.58 -18.53
C ASN A 158 21.20 5.13 -19.11
N LEU A 159 20.08 5.52 -18.50
CA LEU A 159 18.78 5.66 -19.18
C LEU A 159 17.76 6.37 -18.26
N LEU A 160 18.02 7.66 -17.99
CA LEU A 160 16.98 8.66 -17.70
C LEU A 160 17.32 9.91 -18.51
N ARG A 161 16.95 9.86 -19.79
CA ARG A 161 16.51 11.01 -20.60
C ARG A 161 15.16 10.64 -21.19
#